data_AF-A0A958EA92-F1
#
_entry.id   AF-A0A958EA92-F1
#
_cell.length_a   1.000
_cell.length_b   1.000
_cell.length_c   1.000
_cell.angle_alpha   90.00
_cell.angle_beta   90.00
_cell.angle_gamma   90.00
#
_symmetry.space_group_name_H-M   'P 1'
#
loop_
_entity.id
_entity.type
_entity.pdbx_description
1 polymer ?
#
loop_
_entity_poly.entity_id
_entity_poly.type
_entity_poly.pdbx_seq_one_letter_code
_entity_poly.pdbx_strand_id
1 'polypeptide(L)'
;MIRFLCFAFLFCSFLSAQAPFHGKIESNTSWSGTIVLDGDILVEKEAVLFIAPGTQVQILPNTDRGNLGSDREKTEIIIMGKIIAKGSAQAPIVFTASSPTPAPADWQGITLKNRGEVSQFSYCTVEYAYEALSCYGSSPEIEHSTFQHNYYAGVSTELKSAARLLSCVLRDNQFAGLICELGARPVVEQCQIFNNVNGVIVFDRSRPDLGQRYAREGESRGENQIYGNQEANILNRSDASIFAQNNQWKTNSREEIRKTIVDRRNNPSYGDVLFQPHQRNTRGAGRAPQPVANGGEGPSDPLLTPQVSRPSGEGQPLSAPQQTAPPQPNPAEWRVDNYRTSLDEVEADRVKNEAGIPEPPVPQQPLAENFLDQGGRAYDFLAQPEYPAEYLAQGKEGKVTFLVVVARDGTVAAYQEIESDGPLFAEAAEKALRQMRYRPGTYRGQAVRFSFYETFEFKLQ
;
A
#
# COMPACT_ATOMS: atom_id res chain seq x y z
N MET A 1 -31.51 -4.61 58.83
CA MET A 1 -30.08 -4.82 58.51
C MET A 1 -29.99 -5.78 57.34
N ILE A 2 -29.59 -5.30 56.15
CA ILE A 2 -29.29 -6.13 54.99
C ILE A 2 -27.93 -5.67 54.48
N ARG A 3 -26.94 -6.57 54.48
CA ARG A 3 -25.58 -6.29 53.98
C ARG A 3 -25.53 -6.64 52.49
N PHE A 4 -25.17 -5.68 51.64
CA PHE A 4 -24.74 -6.00 50.28
C PHE A 4 -23.34 -6.63 50.32
N LEU A 5 -23.19 -7.81 49.72
CA LEU A 5 -21.90 -8.45 49.51
C LEU A 5 -21.38 -8.05 48.12
N CYS A 6 -20.38 -7.17 48.06
CA CYS A 6 -19.69 -6.88 46.81
C CYS A 6 -18.64 -7.97 46.56
N PHE A 7 -18.87 -8.83 45.56
CA PHE A 7 -17.83 -9.73 45.05
C PHE A 7 -16.89 -8.95 44.12
N ALA A 8 -15.78 -8.48 44.67
CA ALA A 8 -14.66 -8.01 43.87
C ALA A 8 -13.88 -9.24 43.36
N PHE A 9 -14.02 -9.56 42.06
CA PHE A 9 -13.17 -10.55 41.41
C PHE A 9 -11.76 -9.97 41.23
N LEU A 10 -10.84 -10.39 42.10
CA LEU A 10 -9.42 -10.08 41.97
C LEU A 10 -8.83 -10.97 40.85
N PHE A 11 -8.68 -10.43 39.64
CA PHE A 11 -7.89 -11.09 38.59
C PHE A 11 -6.41 -10.95 38.92
N CYS A 12 -5.86 -11.97 39.57
CA CYS A 12 -4.42 -12.10 39.81
C CYS A 12 -3.79 -12.80 38.60
N SER A 13 -3.37 -12.03 37.60
CA SER A 13 -2.76 -12.57 36.38
C SER A 13 -1.35 -13.09 36.64
N PHE A 14 -1.15 -14.40 36.51
CA PHE A 14 0.17 -14.99 36.37
C PHE A 14 0.73 -14.68 34.97
N LEU A 15 2.03 -14.37 34.90
CA LEU A 15 2.71 -14.18 33.61
C LEU A 15 3.00 -15.55 32.97
N SER A 16 2.01 -16.10 32.28
CA SER A 16 2.23 -17.14 31.28
C SER A 16 2.39 -16.46 29.92
N ALA A 17 3.49 -16.72 29.21
CA ALA A 17 3.60 -16.31 27.82
C ALA A 17 2.53 -17.07 27.03
N GLN A 18 1.57 -16.34 26.47
CA GLN A 18 0.51 -16.93 25.67
C GLN A 18 1.15 -17.70 24.51
N ALA A 19 0.78 -18.97 24.36
CA ALA A 19 1.30 -19.79 23.27
C ALA A 19 0.95 -19.13 21.92
N PRO A 20 1.88 -19.10 20.95
CA PRO A 20 1.57 -18.62 19.61
C PRO A 20 0.39 -19.38 18.99
N PHE A 21 -0.38 -18.67 18.16
CA PHE A 21 -1.59 -19.16 17.54
C PHE A 21 -1.47 -19.18 16.02
N HIS A 22 -1.96 -20.27 15.43
CA HIS A 22 -2.22 -20.44 14.00
C HIS A 22 -3.42 -21.37 13.84
N GLY A 23 -3.97 -21.45 12.64
CA GLY A 23 -5.05 -22.35 12.29
C GLY A 23 -6.38 -21.65 12.00
N LYS A 24 -7.47 -22.42 12.09
CA LYS A 24 -8.80 -21.98 11.73
C LYS A 24 -9.53 -21.31 12.89
N ILE A 25 -10.28 -20.27 12.56
CA ILE A 25 -11.32 -19.68 13.40
C ILE A 25 -12.66 -20.05 12.76
N GLU A 26 -13.26 -21.13 13.28
CA GLU A 26 -14.48 -21.75 12.76
C GLU A 26 -15.77 -21.18 13.39
N SER A 27 -15.64 -20.31 14.40
CA SER A 27 -16.77 -19.67 15.07
C SER A 27 -16.38 -18.29 15.63
N ASN A 28 -17.39 -17.49 16.00
CA ASN A 28 -17.22 -16.14 16.51
C ASN A 28 -16.21 -16.08 17.67
N THR A 29 -15.11 -15.36 17.45
CA THR A 29 -13.94 -15.33 18.33
C THR A 29 -13.56 -13.91 18.66
N SER A 30 -13.17 -13.64 19.91
CA SER A 30 -12.71 -12.33 20.35
C SER A 30 -11.25 -12.38 20.78
N TRP A 31 -10.46 -11.45 20.24
CA TRP A 31 -9.07 -11.21 20.61
C TRP A 31 -8.94 -9.93 21.44
N SER A 32 -8.07 -9.97 22.45
CA SER A 32 -7.76 -8.87 23.35
C SER A 32 -6.38 -9.05 23.99
N GLY A 33 -5.65 -7.96 24.24
CA GLY A 33 -4.31 -8.02 24.83
C GLY A 33 -3.23 -8.29 23.77
N THR A 34 -2.25 -9.14 24.08
CA THR A 34 -1.22 -9.53 23.10
C THR A 34 -1.59 -10.87 22.46
N ILE A 35 -1.75 -10.90 21.15
CA ILE A 35 -1.94 -12.12 20.36
C ILE A 35 -0.64 -12.38 19.60
N VAL A 36 0.03 -13.50 19.83
CA VAL A 36 1.23 -13.90 19.07
C VAL A 36 0.81 -14.89 18.00
N LEU A 37 1.19 -14.66 16.74
CA LEU A 37 0.90 -15.56 15.62
C LEU A 37 2.19 -16.21 15.11
N ASP A 38 2.23 -17.54 15.02
CA ASP A 38 3.36 -18.30 14.44
C ASP A 38 3.01 -19.00 13.11
N GLY A 39 1.91 -18.61 12.49
CA GLY A 39 1.40 -19.19 11.26
C GLY A 39 0.02 -18.69 10.89
N ASP A 40 -0.48 -19.17 9.75
CA ASP A 40 -1.69 -18.66 9.11
C ASP A 40 -2.93 -18.69 9.98
N ILE A 41 -3.76 -17.66 9.82
CA ILE A 41 -5.09 -17.56 10.44
C ILE A 41 -6.16 -17.58 9.36
N LEU A 42 -7.04 -18.57 9.40
CA LEU A 42 -8.19 -18.66 8.49
C LEU A 42 -9.50 -18.42 9.26
N VAL A 43 -10.09 -17.25 9.11
CA VAL A 43 -11.45 -16.97 9.60
C VAL A 43 -12.44 -17.50 8.57
N GLU A 44 -13.09 -18.62 8.89
CA GLU A 44 -14.04 -19.33 8.01
C GLU A 44 -15.30 -18.49 7.72
N LYS A 45 -16.02 -18.82 6.64
CA LYS A 45 -17.11 -17.99 6.06
C LYS A 45 -18.20 -17.53 7.04
N GLU A 46 -18.54 -18.36 8.02
CA GLU A 46 -19.60 -18.06 9.01
C GLU A 46 -19.07 -17.47 10.33
N ALA A 47 -17.76 -17.26 10.44
CA ALA A 47 -17.10 -16.80 11.66
C ALA A 47 -16.79 -15.30 11.62
N VAL A 48 -17.02 -14.62 12.75
CA VAL A 48 -16.62 -13.23 12.97
C VAL A 48 -15.45 -13.18 13.95
N LEU A 49 -14.32 -12.64 13.50
CA LEU A 49 -13.19 -12.26 14.35
C LEU A 49 -13.37 -10.83 14.87
N PHE A 50 -13.63 -10.70 16.17
CA PHE A 50 -13.67 -9.42 16.87
C PHE A 50 -12.31 -9.13 17.48
N ILE A 51 -11.79 -7.91 17.31
CA ILE A 51 -10.53 -7.49 17.92
C ILE A 51 -10.79 -6.23 18.75
N ALA A 52 -10.50 -6.33 20.05
CA ALA A 52 -10.78 -5.28 21.03
C ALA A 52 -9.77 -4.12 20.95
N PRO A 53 -10.13 -2.89 21.39
CA PRO A 53 -9.19 -1.78 21.49
C PRO A 53 -7.93 -2.13 22.29
N GLY A 54 -6.78 -1.62 21.84
CA GLY A 54 -5.48 -1.87 22.49
C GLY A 54 -4.89 -3.26 22.26
N THR A 55 -5.46 -4.07 21.36
CA THR A 55 -4.92 -5.39 21.02
C THR A 55 -3.65 -5.25 20.18
N GLN A 56 -2.58 -5.93 20.61
CA GLN A 56 -1.31 -6.05 19.90
C GLN A 56 -1.23 -7.43 19.25
N VAL A 57 -1.44 -7.50 17.93
CA VAL A 57 -1.22 -8.71 17.14
C VAL A 57 0.23 -8.70 16.67
N GLN A 58 1.03 -9.63 17.21
CA GLN A 58 2.46 -9.77 16.99
C GLN A 58 2.73 -11.02 16.13
N ILE A 59 3.13 -10.83 14.88
CA ILE A 59 3.34 -11.93 13.94
C ILE A 59 4.82 -12.34 13.94
N LEU A 60 5.12 -13.62 14.13
CA LEU A 60 6.51 -14.11 14.04
C LEU A 60 7.05 -13.89 12.62
N PRO A 61 8.20 -13.22 12.45
CA PRO A 61 8.74 -12.92 11.13
C PRO A 61 9.16 -14.19 10.41
N ASN A 62 8.91 -14.25 9.10
CA ASN A 62 9.31 -15.34 8.20
C ASN A 62 8.95 -16.74 8.74
N THR A 63 7.73 -16.86 9.26
CA THR A 63 7.16 -18.10 9.78
C THR A 63 5.79 -18.35 9.16
N ASP A 64 5.58 -19.57 8.65
CA ASP A 64 4.27 -20.15 8.35
C ASP A 64 4.17 -21.53 9.05
N ARG A 65 3.28 -21.63 10.03
CA ARG A 65 2.78 -22.90 10.56
C ARG A 65 1.31 -23.05 10.20
N GLY A 66 0.97 -24.21 9.67
CA GLY A 66 -0.39 -24.52 9.24
C GLY A 66 -0.55 -24.47 7.73
N ASN A 67 0.17 -23.58 7.01
CA ASN A 67 0.23 -23.52 5.55
C ASN A 67 -1.19 -23.59 4.93
N LEU A 68 -2.05 -22.68 5.41
CA LEU A 68 -3.44 -22.50 4.98
C LEU A 68 -3.56 -21.46 3.87
N GLY A 69 -2.51 -20.66 3.68
CA GLY A 69 -2.41 -19.56 2.73
C GLY A 69 -1.73 -19.93 1.42
N SER A 70 -0.88 -19.01 0.97
CA SER A 70 -0.40 -18.90 -0.40
C SER A 70 1.11 -18.67 -0.45
N ASP A 71 1.63 -17.84 0.46
CA ASP A 71 3.05 -17.89 0.81
C ASP A 71 3.31 -19.12 1.71
N ARG A 72 4.53 -19.65 1.70
CA ARG A 72 4.92 -20.85 2.47
C ARG A 72 6.02 -20.56 3.50
N GLU A 73 6.38 -19.29 3.62
CA GLU A 73 7.43 -18.77 4.49
C GLU A 73 6.92 -17.64 5.38
N LYS A 74 5.65 -17.22 5.25
CA LYS A 74 5.08 -16.05 5.93
C LYS A 74 3.66 -16.31 6.39
N THR A 75 3.29 -15.70 7.50
CA THR A 75 1.93 -15.79 8.07
C THR A 75 0.98 -14.84 7.34
N GLU A 76 -0.13 -15.39 6.86
CA GLU A 76 -1.32 -14.67 6.40
C GLU A 76 -2.42 -14.59 7.48
N ILE A 77 -3.17 -13.48 7.51
CA ILE A 77 -4.48 -13.41 8.16
C ILE A 77 -5.56 -13.39 7.07
N ILE A 78 -6.18 -14.54 6.82
CA ILE A 78 -7.14 -14.79 5.74
C ILE A 78 -8.57 -14.70 6.28
N ILE A 79 -9.34 -13.73 5.80
CA ILE A 79 -10.73 -13.50 6.20
C ILE A 79 -11.67 -13.97 5.08
N MET A 80 -12.22 -15.18 5.23
CA MET A 80 -13.33 -15.68 4.42
C MET A 80 -14.68 -15.29 5.02
N GLY A 81 -14.78 -15.23 6.35
CA GLY A 81 -15.92 -14.71 7.11
C GLY A 81 -15.83 -13.20 7.34
N LYS A 82 -15.71 -12.73 8.58
CA LYS A 82 -15.70 -11.30 8.87
C LYS A 82 -14.67 -10.91 9.91
N ILE A 83 -14.09 -9.71 9.78
CA ILE A 83 -13.26 -9.09 10.81
C ILE A 83 -13.85 -7.75 11.24
N ILE A 84 -13.91 -7.53 12.55
CA ILE A 84 -14.32 -6.28 13.19
C ILE A 84 -13.21 -5.86 14.16
N ALA A 85 -12.28 -5.06 13.66
CA ALA A 85 -11.17 -4.48 14.42
C ALA A 85 -11.49 -3.01 14.70
N LYS A 86 -12.00 -2.72 15.90
CA LYS A 86 -12.37 -1.35 16.30
C LYS A 86 -11.58 -0.92 17.52
N GLY A 87 -10.45 -0.28 17.27
CA GLY A 87 -9.65 0.42 18.28
C GLY A 87 -10.24 1.79 18.62
N SER A 88 -9.41 2.61 19.25
CA SER A 88 -9.69 4.03 19.54
C SER A 88 -8.41 4.85 19.45
N ALA A 89 -8.51 6.18 19.39
CA ALA A 89 -7.34 7.06 19.37
C ALA A 89 -6.43 6.88 20.61
N GLN A 90 -6.99 6.42 21.74
CA GLN A 90 -6.26 6.16 22.99
C GLN A 90 -5.78 4.71 23.12
N ALA A 91 -6.39 3.79 22.39
CA ALA A 91 -6.09 2.36 22.40
C ALA A 91 -6.24 1.80 20.97
N PRO A 92 -5.30 2.11 20.06
CA PRO A 92 -5.31 1.58 18.71
C PRO A 92 -5.09 0.06 18.73
N ILE A 93 -5.50 -0.62 17.67
CA ILE A 93 -5.15 -2.03 17.43
C ILE A 93 -3.91 -2.04 16.55
N VAL A 94 -2.89 -2.81 16.88
CA VAL A 94 -1.64 -2.87 16.08
C VAL A 94 -1.42 -4.28 15.56
N PHE A 95 -1.21 -4.42 14.26
CA PHE A 95 -0.73 -5.62 13.58
C PHE A 95 0.69 -5.35 13.11
N THR A 96 1.68 -6.06 13.67
CA THR A 96 3.09 -5.77 13.45
C THR A 96 3.94 -7.04 13.62
N ALA A 97 5.14 -7.05 13.03
CA ALA A 97 6.08 -8.15 13.22
C ALA A 97 6.61 -8.18 14.67
N SER A 98 6.78 -9.38 15.23
CA SER A 98 7.29 -9.57 16.61
C SER A 98 8.81 -9.40 16.74
N SER A 99 9.45 -8.76 15.76
CA SER A 99 10.90 -8.58 15.67
C SER A 99 11.36 -7.37 16.50
N PRO A 100 12.51 -7.43 17.21
CA PRO A 100 13.13 -6.25 17.83
C PRO A 100 13.54 -5.18 16.81
N THR A 101 13.75 -5.57 15.55
CA THR A 101 14.06 -4.71 14.42
C THR A 101 13.20 -5.15 13.23
N PRO A 102 11.91 -4.76 13.19
CA PRO A 102 10.98 -5.26 12.20
C PRO A 102 11.32 -4.71 10.81
N ALA A 103 11.22 -5.58 9.82
CA ALA A 103 11.54 -5.31 8.42
C ALA A 103 10.27 -5.46 7.55
N PRO A 104 10.10 -4.65 6.49
CA PRO A 104 8.99 -4.81 5.56
C PRO A 104 9.03 -6.20 4.90
N ALA A 105 7.86 -6.83 4.74
CA ALA A 105 7.69 -8.24 4.37
C ALA A 105 8.18 -9.28 5.41
N ASP A 106 8.25 -8.92 6.70
CA ASP A 106 8.44 -9.91 7.77
C ASP A 106 7.26 -10.89 7.88
N TRP A 107 6.05 -10.44 7.58
CA TRP A 107 4.82 -11.25 7.48
C TRP A 107 4.07 -10.91 6.20
N GLN A 108 3.10 -11.73 5.77
CA GLN A 108 2.49 -11.52 4.45
C GLN A 108 1.47 -10.39 4.46
N GLY A 109 0.43 -10.47 5.30
CA GLY A 109 -0.63 -9.46 5.30
C GLY A 109 -1.99 -9.90 5.83
N ILE A 110 -2.96 -8.98 5.76
CA ILE A 110 -4.38 -9.27 6.00
C ILE A 110 -5.09 -9.37 4.64
N THR A 111 -5.64 -10.55 4.34
CA THR A 111 -6.28 -10.86 3.06
C THR A 111 -7.80 -11.03 3.25
N LEU A 112 -8.59 -10.10 2.70
CA LEU A 112 -10.05 -10.15 2.74
C LEU A 112 -10.62 -10.81 1.48
N LYS A 113 -11.24 -11.98 1.63
CA LYS A 113 -11.94 -12.73 0.55
C LYS A 113 -13.46 -12.80 0.77
N ASN A 114 -13.99 -12.03 1.72
CA ASN A 114 -15.39 -12.06 2.15
C ASN A 114 -16.32 -11.19 1.29
N ARG A 115 -16.81 -11.79 0.20
CA ARG A 115 -17.75 -11.13 -0.73
C ARG A 115 -19.16 -11.10 -0.16
N GLY A 116 -19.62 -9.93 0.25
CA GLY A 116 -21.00 -9.68 0.70
C GLY A 116 -21.14 -9.25 2.16
N GLU A 117 -20.07 -9.39 2.95
CA GLU A 117 -19.98 -8.83 4.31
C GLU A 117 -19.02 -7.64 4.36
N VAL A 118 -19.34 -6.67 5.21
CA VAL A 118 -18.51 -5.48 5.42
C VAL A 118 -17.59 -5.71 6.63
N SER A 119 -16.33 -6.04 6.35
CA SER A 119 -15.26 -6.02 7.35
C SER A 119 -14.96 -4.57 7.77
N GLN A 120 -14.61 -4.35 9.04
CA GLN A 120 -14.47 -3.00 9.61
C GLN A 120 -13.13 -2.84 10.34
N PHE A 121 -12.40 -1.77 9.98
CA PHE A 121 -11.13 -1.37 10.59
C PHE A 121 -11.24 0.07 11.07
N SER A 122 -11.11 0.31 12.38
CA SER A 122 -11.12 1.64 12.97
C SER A 122 -9.98 1.79 13.97
N TYR A 123 -9.17 2.85 13.82
CA TYR A 123 -7.97 3.08 14.65
C TYR A 123 -7.04 1.85 14.69
N CYS A 124 -6.81 1.25 13.54
CA CYS A 124 -5.85 0.16 13.37
C CYS A 124 -4.53 0.71 12.82
N THR A 125 -3.40 0.12 13.22
CA THR A 125 -2.10 0.26 12.55
C THR A 125 -1.72 -1.10 11.98
N VAL A 126 -1.37 -1.14 10.70
CA VAL A 126 -0.84 -2.34 10.03
C VAL A 126 0.51 -2.01 9.42
N GLU A 127 1.55 -2.73 9.85
CA GLU A 127 2.92 -2.40 9.50
C GLU A 127 3.84 -3.63 9.36
N TYR A 128 4.91 -3.44 8.59
CA TYR A 128 5.95 -4.45 8.29
C TYR A 128 5.44 -5.70 7.55
N ALA A 129 4.23 -5.65 6.99
CA ALA A 129 3.71 -6.69 6.11
C ALA A 129 4.40 -6.64 4.73
N TYR A 130 4.23 -7.70 3.93
CA TYR A 130 4.45 -7.62 2.49
C TYR A 130 3.38 -6.72 1.90
N GLU A 131 2.10 -7.03 2.11
CA GLU A 131 0.97 -6.20 1.74
C GLU A 131 0.03 -6.09 2.94
N ALA A 132 -0.20 -4.88 3.46
CA ALA A 132 -0.88 -4.75 4.75
C ALA A 132 -2.35 -5.19 4.72
N LEU A 133 -3.10 -4.79 3.69
CA LEU A 133 -4.51 -5.14 3.54
C LEU A 133 -4.91 -5.34 2.08
N SER A 134 -5.17 -6.59 1.68
CA SER A 134 -5.56 -6.99 0.32
C SER A 134 -7.07 -7.26 0.25
N CYS A 135 -7.79 -6.60 -0.65
CA CYS A 135 -9.26 -6.71 -0.76
C CYS A 135 -9.68 -7.40 -2.07
N TYR A 136 -9.99 -8.70 -2.02
CA TYR A 136 -10.30 -9.54 -3.20
C TYR A 136 -11.80 -9.68 -3.50
N GLY A 137 -12.41 -8.62 -4.02
CA GLY A 137 -13.86 -8.48 -4.16
C GLY A 137 -14.60 -8.14 -2.85
N SER A 138 -13.84 -7.84 -1.79
CA SER A 138 -14.32 -7.48 -0.46
C SER A 138 -14.34 -5.96 -0.32
N SER A 139 -15.40 -5.39 0.26
CA SER A 139 -15.56 -3.92 0.35
C SER A 139 -15.58 -3.46 1.81
N PRO A 140 -14.43 -3.40 2.49
CA PRO A 140 -14.35 -3.00 3.89
C PRO A 140 -14.59 -1.50 4.09
N GLU A 141 -15.02 -1.16 5.30
CA GLU A 141 -14.99 0.20 5.84
C GLU A 141 -13.71 0.36 6.68
N ILE A 142 -12.88 1.35 6.31
CA ILE A 142 -11.58 1.60 6.90
C ILE A 142 -11.53 3.06 7.33
N GLU A 143 -11.47 3.30 8.64
CA GLU A 143 -11.54 4.64 9.22
C GLU A 143 -10.38 4.90 10.18
N HIS A 144 -9.80 6.11 10.16
CA HIS A 144 -8.79 6.56 11.12
C HIS A 144 -7.59 5.60 11.31
N SER A 145 -7.26 4.80 10.29
CA SER A 145 -6.29 3.71 10.36
C SER A 145 -5.02 4.01 9.57
N THR A 146 -3.90 3.46 10.01
CA THR A 146 -2.56 3.71 9.46
C THR A 146 -1.97 2.44 8.83
N PHE A 147 -1.46 2.57 7.62
CA PHE A 147 -0.81 1.52 6.85
C PHE A 147 0.58 2.00 6.47
N GLN A 148 1.60 1.49 7.15
CA GLN A 148 2.96 2.05 7.09
C GLN A 148 4.07 0.99 7.07
N HIS A 149 5.22 1.31 6.48
CA HIS A 149 6.39 0.43 6.46
C HIS A 149 6.11 -0.97 5.89
N ASN A 150 5.11 -1.11 5.01
CA ASN A 150 4.86 -2.35 4.29
C ASN A 150 5.68 -2.38 3.00
N TYR A 151 5.97 -3.56 2.49
CA TYR A 151 6.85 -3.72 1.33
C TYR A 151 6.16 -3.32 0.01
N TYR A 152 4.95 -3.82 -0.21
CA TYR A 152 4.23 -3.75 -1.47
C TYR A 152 3.12 -2.70 -1.46
N ALA A 153 2.10 -2.86 -0.62
CA ALA A 153 1.03 -1.87 -0.51
C ALA A 153 0.61 -1.64 0.94
N GLY A 154 0.18 -0.41 1.23
CA GLY A 154 -0.61 -0.12 2.43
C GLY A 154 -2.01 -0.74 2.33
N VAL A 155 -2.69 -0.52 1.21
CA VAL A 155 -3.97 -1.18 0.88
C VAL A 155 -4.00 -1.54 -0.61
N SER A 156 -4.37 -2.77 -0.95
CA SER A 156 -4.73 -3.18 -2.31
C SER A 156 -6.23 -3.44 -2.42
N THR A 157 -6.83 -3.01 -3.53
CA THR A 157 -8.24 -3.20 -3.85
C THR A 157 -8.38 -3.80 -5.24
N GLU A 158 -9.00 -4.98 -5.30
CA GLU A 158 -8.99 -5.84 -6.48
C GLU A 158 -10.37 -6.48 -6.73
N LEU A 159 -10.54 -7.09 -7.90
CA LEU A 159 -11.72 -7.89 -8.26
C LEU A 159 -13.05 -7.17 -7.99
N LYS A 160 -13.14 -5.89 -8.40
CA LYS A 160 -14.29 -4.98 -8.21
C LYS A 160 -14.57 -4.55 -6.75
N SER A 161 -13.64 -4.73 -5.81
CA SER A 161 -13.74 -4.19 -4.45
C SER A 161 -14.03 -2.69 -4.44
N ALA A 162 -14.92 -2.27 -3.55
CA ALA A 162 -15.33 -0.87 -3.34
C ALA A 162 -15.05 -0.44 -1.90
N ALA A 163 -13.82 -0.65 -1.42
CA ALA A 163 -13.39 -0.28 -0.08
C ALA A 163 -13.59 1.23 0.18
N ARG A 164 -14.07 1.60 1.37
CA ARG A 164 -14.19 3.00 1.79
C ARG A 164 -13.06 3.33 2.77
N LEU A 165 -12.17 4.25 2.37
CA LEU A 165 -11.07 4.74 3.19
C LEU A 165 -11.39 6.18 3.62
N LEU A 166 -11.55 6.39 4.93
CA LEU A 166 -11.87 7.70 5.53
C LEU A 166 -10.85 8.09 6.60
N SER A 167 -10.21 9.25 6.43
CA SER A 167 -9.21 9.75 7.41
C SER A 167 -8.04 8.78 7.69
N CYS A 168 -7.69 7.92 6.73
CA CYS A 168 -6.59 6.96 6.84
C CYS A 168 -5.23 7.60 6.53
N VAL A 169 -4.15 6.95 6.96
CA VAL A 169 -2.78 7.35 6.65
C VAL A 169 -2.05 6.20 5.97
N LEU A 170 -1.62 6.37 4.72
CA LEU A 170 -0.94 5.37 3.92
C LEU A 170 0.45 5.91 3.57
N ARG A 171 1.46 5.57 4.37
CA ARG A 171 2.76 6.27 4.35
C ARG A 171 3.96 5.37 4.46
N ASP A 172 5.10 5.84 3.94
CA ASP A 172 6.40 5.20 4.14
C ASP A 172 6.42 3.68 3.77
N ASN A 173 5.57 3.27 2.82
CA ASN A 173 5.55 1.92 2.24
C ASN A 173 6.54 1.84 1.07
N GLN A 174 7.26 0.73 0.92
CA GLN A 174 8.38 0.63 -0.04
C GLN A 174 7.94 0.60 -1.51
N PHE A 175 6.65 0.51 -1.80
CA PHE A 175 6.15 0.54 -3.16
C PHE A 175 4.87 1.39 -3.33
N ALA A 176 3.73 1.00 -2.76
CA ALA A 176 2.46 1.70 -2.95
C ALA A 176 1.79 2.15 -1.64
N GLY A 177 1.13 3.31 -1.67
CA GLY A 177 0.11 3.65 -0.68
C GLY A 177 -1.16 2.83 -0.92
N LEU A 178 -1.86 3.12 -2.02
CA LEU A 178 -3.08 2.44 -2.46
C LEU A 178 -2.92 1.84 -3.86
N ILE A 179 -3.28 0.56 -4.04
CA ILE A 179 -3.37 -0.13 -5.33
C ILE A 179 -4.85 -0.39 -5.70
N CYS A 180 -5.21 -0.20 -6.96
CA CYS A 180 -6.56 -0.37 -7.51
C CYS A 180 -6.55 -1.17 -8.82
N GLU A 181 -6.88 -2.46 -8.80
CA GLU A 181 -6.82 -3.36 -9.97
C GLU A 181 -8.14 -4.08 -10.25
N LEU A 182 -8.24 -4.72 -11.42
CA LEU A 182 -9.30 -5.63 -11.82
C LEU A 182 -10.73 -5.04 -11.66
N GLY A 183 -10.84 -3.73 -11.90
CA GLY A 183 -12.10 -3.00 -11.88
C GLY A 183 -12.55 -2.51 -10.49
N ALA A 184 -11.65 -2.46 -9.51
CA ALA A 184 -11.89 -1.89 -8.19
C ALA A 184 -12.32 -0.42 -8.23
N ARG A 185 -13.10 0.00 -7.23
CA ARG A 185 -13.71 1.34 -7.12
C ARG A 185 -13.72 1.85 -5.68
N PRO A 186 -12.57 1.95 -4.99
CA PRO A 186 -12.57 2.46 -3.63
C PRO A 186 -12.93 3.95 -3.60
N VAL A 187 -13.53 4.38 -2.49
CA VAL A 187 -13.85 5.78 -2.20
C VAL A 187 -12.89 6.25 -1.12
N VAL A 188 -12.09 7.28 -1.42
CA VAL A 188 -11.00 7.74 -0.56
C VAL A 188 -11.23 9.20 -0.18
N GLU A 189 -11.47 9.48 1.09
CA GLU A 189 -11.84 10.82 1.61
C GLU A 189 -11.00 11.17 2.86
N GLN A 190 -10.48 12.40 2.93
CA GLN A 190 -9.69 12.93 4.06
C GLN A 190 -8.40 12.13 4.41
N CYS A 191 -7.95 11.24 3.54
CA CYS A 191 -6.76 10.41 3.74
C CYS A 191 -5.44 11.15 3.47
N GLN A 192 -4.35 10.68 4.07
CA GLN A 192 -2.98 11.16 3.83
C GLN A 192 -2.16 10.06 3.16
N ILE A 193 -1.61 10.33 1.97
CA ILE A 193 -0.90 9.35 1.14
C ILE A 193 0.45 9.94 0.70
N PHE A 194 1.53 9.60 1.42
CA PHE A 194 2.83 10.27 1.27
C PHE A 194 4.03 9.38 1.61
N ASN A 195 5.22 9.74 1.11
CA ASN A 195 6.49 9.01 1.31
C ASN A 195 6.51 7.55 0.81
N ASN A 196 5.53 7.12 0.02
CA ASN A 196 5.58 5.82 -0.67
C ASN A 196 6.41 5.98 -1.97
N VAL A 197 6.79 4.89 -2.66
CA VAL A 197 7.33 5.05 -4.03
C VAL A 197 6.24 5.59 -4.95
N ASN A 198 5.02 5.06 -4.87
CA ASN A 198 3.84 5.54 -5.56
C ASN A 198 2.69 5.79 -4.57
N GLY A 199 1.99 6.91 -4.70
CA GLY A 199 0.88 7.27 -3.82
C GLY A 199 -0.36 6.40 -4.07
N VAL A 200 -1.02 6.63 -5.20
CA VAL A 200 -2.13 5.79 -5.69
C VAL A 200 -1.78 5.23 -7.06
N ILE A 201 -1.93 3.91 -7.23
CA ILE A 201 -1.77 3.20 -8.49
C ILE A 201 -3.12 2.68 -8.98
N VAL A 202 -3.40 2.85 -10.27
CA VAL A 202 -4.66 2.45 -10.90
C VAL A 202 -4.42 1.71 -12.21
N PHE A 203 -5.02 0.52 -12.33
CA PHE A 203 -4.87 -0.37 -13.47
C PHE A 203 -6.21 -0.86 -14.04
N ASP A 204 -6.13 -1.64 -15.11
CA ASP A 204 -7.25 -2.27 -15.80
C ASP A 204 -8.37 -1.27 -16.15
N ARG A 205 -9.55 -1.47 -15.54
CA ARG A 205 -10.74 -0.62 -15.63
C ARG A 205 -11.15 -0.10 -14.25
N SER A 206 -10.20 -0.03 -13.32
CA SER A 206 -10.41 0.45 -11.95
C SER A 206 -10.68 1.95 -11.94
N ARG A 207 -11.52 2.39 -11.00
CA ARG A 207 -12.02 3.77 -10.90
C ARG A 207 -12.13 4.20 -9.44
N PRO A 208 -11.01 4.36 -8.72
CA PRO A 208 -11.03 5.01 -7.42
C PRO A 208 -11.61 6.42 -7.53
N ASP A 209 -12.48 6.77 -6.58
CA ASP A 209 -12.91 8.16 -6.38
C ASP A 209 -12.05 8.77 -5.26
N LEU A 210 -11.05 9.56 -5.66
CA LEU A 210 -10.15 10.27 -4.77
C LEU A 210 -10.63 11.72 -4.52
N GLY A 211 -11.81 12.11 -5.02
CA GLY A 211 -12.41 13.40 -4.76
C GLY A 211 -13.06 14.02 -5.98
N GLN A 212 -14.36 14.30 -5.90
CA GLN A 212 -15.12 15.02 -6.91
C GLN A 212 -15.37 16.47 -6.52
N ARG A 213 -15.38 17.35 -7.53
CA ARG A 213 -15.61 18.79 -7.35
C ARG A 213 -16.98 19.11 -6.72
N TYR A 214 -17.99 18.31 -7.03
CA TYR A 214 -19.38 18.46 -6.58
C TYR A 214 -19.95 17.10 -6.12
N ALA A 215 -19.25 16.47 -5.17
CA ALA A 215 -19.58 15.15 -4.66
C ALA A 215 -21.01 15.07 -4.09
N ARG A 216 -21.69 13.99 -4.48
CA ARG A 216 -22.98 13.54 -3.96
C ARG A 216 -22.78 12.59 -2.77
N GLU A 217 -23.88 12.11 -2.22
CA GLU A 217 -23.83 11.03 -1.22
C GLU A 217 -23.18 9.77 -1.82
N GLY A 218 -22.23 9.18 -1.09
CA GLY A 218 -21.43 8.03 -1.53
C GLY A 218 -20.19 8.36 -2.39
N GLU A 219 -20.11 9.56 -2.98
CA GLU A 219 -18.94 10.03 -3.72
C GLU A 219 -17.89 10.64 -2.77
N SER A 220 -16.61 10.63 -3.15
CA SER A 220 -15.58 11.29 -2.33
C SER A 220 -15.64 12.80 -2.49
N ARG A 221 -15.61 13.53 -1.37
CA ARG A 221 -15.40 15.00 -1.36
C ARG A 221 -13.96 15.41 -1.65
N GLY A 222 -13.03 14.45 -1.66
CA GLY A 222 -11.60 14.66 -1.72
C GLY A 222 -11.04 14.93 -0.33
N GLU A 223 -10.51 16.15 -0.13
CA GLU A 223 -9.82 16.56 1.10
C GLU A 223 -8.58 15.70 1.44
N ASN A 224 -8.17 14.82 0.53
CA ASN A 224 -6.99 13.98 0.69
C ASN A 224 -5.72 14.82 0.56
N GLN A 225 -4.66 14.40 1.26
CA GLN A 225 -3.33 14.96 1.14
C GLN A 225 -2.43 13.95 0.42
N ILE A 226 -2.14 14.18 -0.86
CA ILE A 226 -1.37 13.25 -1.71
C ILE A 226 -0.11 13.96 -2.18
N TYR A 227 1.04 13.65 -1.58
CA TYR A 227 2.29 14.36 -1.83
C TYR A 227 3.54 13.54 -1.49
N GLY A 228 4.69 13.92 -2.04
CA GLY A 228 5.99 13.40 -1.58
C GLY A 228 6.18 11.89 -1.80
N ASN A 229 5.39 11.28 -2.69
CA ASN A 229 5.65 9.94 -3.19
C ASN A 229 6.74 10.03 -4.29
N GLN A 230 7.63 9.04 -4.37
CA GLN A 230 8.92 9.16 -5.08
C GLN A 230 8.80 9.19 -6.61
N GLU A 231 8.02 8.29 -7.20
CA GLU A 231 7.76 8.21 -8.64
C GLU A 231 6.53 9.03 -9.04
N ALA A 232 5.38 8.74 -8.42
CA ALA A 232 4.13 9.44 -8.70
C ALA A 232 3.23 9.55 -7.46
N ASN A 233 2.53 10.67 -7.34
CA ASN A 233 1.41 10.81 -6.41
C ASN A 233 0.18 10.04 -6.90
N ILE A 234 -0.07 10.06 -8.22
CA ILE A 234 -1.04 9.18 -8.89
C ILE A 234 -0.42 8.61 -10.16
N LEU A 235 -0.43 7.28 -10.25
CA LEU A 235 -0.03 6.51 -11.43
C LEU A 235 -1.29 5.87 -12.02
N ASN A 236 -1.85 6.49 -13.06
CA ASN A 236 -2.98 5.92 -13.79
C ASN A 236 -2.50 5.25 -15.08
N ARG A 237 -2.50 3.90 -15.06
CA ARG A 237 -2.29 3.05 -16.24
C ARG A 237 -3.60 2.35 -16.68
N SER A 238 -4.74 2.69 -16.06
CA SER A 238 -6.08 2.24 -16.50
C SER A 238 -6.59 3.04 -17.71
N ASP A 239 -7.63 2.54 -18.38
CA ASP A 239 -8.34 3.28 -19.45
C ASP A 239 -9.22 4.43 -18.93
N ALA A 240 -9.45 4.50 -17.62
CA ALA A 240 -10.49 5.30 -17.02
C ALA A 240 -9.99 6.65 -16.50
N SER A 241 -10.81 7.69 -16.65
CA SER A 241 -10.55 8.98 -16.01
C SER A 241 -10.75 8.86 -14.50
N ILE A 242 -9.77 9.36 -13.73
CA ILE A 242 -9.74 9.27 -12.27
C ILE A 242 -10.08 10.63 -11.67
N PHE A 243 -11.04 10.69 -10.75
CA PHE A 243 -11.39 11.90 -10.02
C PHE A 243 -10.43 12.11 -8.85
N ALA A 244 -9.76 13.26 -8.82
CA ALA A 244 -8.78 13.64 -7.81
C ALA A 244 -8.85 15.17 -7.51
N GLN A 245 -10.03 15.75 -7.66
CA GLN A 245 -10.35 17.13 -7.31
C GLN A 245 -10.40 17.33 -5.79
N ASN A 246 -10.34 18.59 -5.36
CA ASN A 246 -10.44 19.01 -3.95
C ASN A 246 -9.35 18.47 -3.00
N ASN A 247 -8.26 17.94 -3.54
CA ASN A 247 -7.13 17.40 -2.78
C ASN A 247 -5.98 18.41 -2.59
N GLN A 248 -5.12 18.15 -1.60
CA GLN A 248 -3.94 18.94 -1.25
C GLN A 248 -2.66 18.22 -1.71
N TRP A 249 -1.77 18.95 -2.38
CA TRP A 249 -0.63 18.36 -3.13
C TRP A 249 0.74 18.93 -2.71
N LYS A 250 0.85 19.46 -1.48
CA LYS A 250 2.01 20.25 -0.98
C LYS A 250 2.27 21.59 -1.71
N THR A 251 1.78 21.73 -2.95
CA THR A 251 1.82 22.95 -3.77
C THR A 251 0.45 23.21 -4.43
N ASN A 252 0.22 24.46 -4.84
CA ASN A 252 -0.94 24.86 -5.63
C ASN A 252 -0.63 25.04 -7.13
N SER A 253 0.64 24.90 -7.54
CA SER A 253 1.02 24.97 -8.95
C SER A 253 0.50 23.74 -9.69
N ARG A 254 -0.39 23.94 -10.68
CA ARG A 254 -0.90 22.86 -11.53
C ARG A 254 0.20 22.16 -12.33
N GLU A 255 1.30 22.86 -12.62
CA GLU A 255 2.42 22.32 -13.40
C GLU A 255 3.28 21.40 -12.55
N GLU A 256 3.58 21.77 -11.29
CA GLU A 256 4.29 20.89 -10.37
C GLU A 256 3.46 19.66 -10.01
N ILE A 257 2.15 19.82 -9.78
CA ILE A 257 1.24 18.68 -9.55
C ILE A 257 1.28 17.72 -10.76
N ARG A 258 1.23 18.26 -11.98
CA ARG A 258 1.29 17.48 -13.24
C ARG A 258 2.58 16.70 -13.45
N LYS A 259 3.69 17.07 -12.82
CA LYS A 259 4.94 16.28 -12.88
C LYS A 259 4.84 15.02 -12.04
N THR A 260 4.03 15.05 -10.98
CA THR A 260 3.82 13.92 -10.05
C THR A 260 2.66 12.99 -10.45
N ILE A 261 2.15 13.11 -11.67
CA ILE A 261 0.99 12.36 -12.17
C ILE A 261 1.36 11.70 -13.50
N VAL A 262 1.18 10.38 -13.56
CA VAL A 262 1.22 9.61 -14.81
C VAL A 262 -0.23 9.40 -15.26
N ASP A 263 -0.57 9.90 -16.44
CA ASP A 263 -1.91 9.83 -17.03
C ASP A 263 -1.87 9.76 -18.56
N ARG A 264 -3.01 10.01 -19.23
CA ARG A 264 -3.12 10.07 -20.70
C ARG A 264 -2.01 10.88 -21.41
N ARG A 265 -1.46 11.91 -20.77
CA ARG A 265 -0.38 12.74 -21.37
C ARG A 265 0.93 11.97 -21.51
N ASN A 266 1.16 10.97 -20.65
CA ASN A 266 2.33 10.11 -20.67
C ASN A 266 2.14 8.95 -21.67
N ASN A 267 0.93 8.41 -21.79
CA ASN A 267 0.56 7.44 -22.81
C ASN A 267 -0.92 7.65 -23.24
N PRO A 268 -1.23 7.89 -24.52
CA PRO A 268 -2.60 8.11 -25.00
C PRO A 268 -3.61 6.99 -24.69
N SER A 269 -3.16 5.76 -24.39
CA SER A 269 -4.06 4.67 -23.99
C SER A 269 -4.58 4.78 -22.55
N TYR A 270 -3.96 5.60 -21.70
CA TYR A 270 -4.40 5.79 -20.31
C TYR A 270 -5.54 6.82 -20.21
N GLY A 271 -6.28 6.76 -19.10
CA GLY A 271 -7.25 7.78 -18.73
C GLY A 271 -6.64 9.04 -18.13
N ASP A 272 -7.39 10.15 -18.13
CA ASP A 272 -6.94 11.41 -17.53
C ASP A 272 -7.03 11.36 -15.99
N VAL A 273 -6.09 11.97 -15.28
CA VAL A 273 -6.26 12.24 -13.85
C VAL A 273 -6.81 13.66 -13.68
N LEU A 274 -8.07 13.74 -13.29
CA LEU A 274 -8.83 14.98 -13.17
C LEU A 274 -8.56 15.63 -11.81
N PHE A 275 -7.39 16.23 -11.65
CA PHE A 275 -7.03 16.94 -10.42
C PHE A 275 -7.43 18.43 -10.45
N GLN A 276 -7.85 18.94 -9.29
CA GLN A 276 -7.96 20.37 -9.03
C GLN A 276 -7.47 20.60 -7.59
N PRO A 277 -6.34 21.32 -7.37
CA PRO A 277 -5.85 21.57 -6.01
C PRO A 277 -6.86 22.36 -5.20
N HIS A 278 -7.02 21.97 -3.93
CA HIS A 278 -7.91 22.62 -2.98
C HIS A 278 -7.49 24.08 -2.75
N GLN A 279 -8.27 25.03 -3.24
CA GLN A 279 -8.03 26.45 -2.97
C GLN A 279 -8.42 26.77 -1.53
N ARG A 280 -7.43 26.84 -0.62
CA ARG A 280 -7.63 27.56 0.65
C ARG A 280 -8.10 28.98 0.31
N ASN A 281 -9.29 29.33 0.79
CA ASN A 281 -9.90 30.64 0.57
C ASN A 281 -8.99 31.73 1.18
N THR A 282 -8.18 32.41 0.37
CA THR A 282 -7.41 33.60 0.78
C THR A 282 -8.29 34.86 0.87
N ARG A 283 -9.57 34.71 1.19
CA ARG A 283 -10.50 35.80 1.52
C ARG A 283 -10.27 36.24 2.97
N GLY A 284 -9.11 36.82 3.23
CA GLY A 284 -8.70 37.24 4.59
C GLY A 284 -7.61 38.31 4.67
N ALA A 285 -7.00 38.72 3.56
CA ALA A 285 -6.01 39.80 3.52
C ALA A 285 -6.30 40.72 2.32
N GLY A 286 -6.70 41.97 2.57
CA GLY A 286 -6.90 42.96 1.50
C GLY A 286 -8.26 43.67 1.45
N ARG A 287 -8.86 44.03 2.59
CA ARG A 287 -9.76 45.21 2.66
C ARG A 287 -9.54 45.95 3.97
N ALA A 288 -8.88 47.11 3.89
CA ALA A 288 -8.81 48.04 5.01
C ALA A 288 -10.24 48.58 5.30
N PRO A 289 -10.69 48.61 6.56
CA PRO A 289 -11.96 49.25 6.90
C PRO A 289 -11.84 50.76 6.76
N GLN A 290 -12.75 51.37 5.99
CA GLN A 290 -12.99 52.81 6.02
C GLN A 290 -13.76 53.17 7.30
N PRO A 291 -13.52 54.35 7.92
CA PRO A 291 -14.04 54.67 9.24
C PRO A 291 -15.53 55.04 9.22
N VAL A 292 -16.25 54.63 10.27
CA VAL A 292 -17.61 55.11 10.58
C VAL A 292 -17.55 55.87 11.90
N ALA A 293 -18.28 56.99 12.00
CA ALA A 293 -18.13 58.00 13.05
C ALA A 293 -19.03 57.80 14.28
N ASN A 294 -18.81 58.65 15.30
CA ASN A 294 -19.38 58.70 16.67
C ASN A 294 -18.63 57.79 17.67
N GLY A 295 -18.13 58.21 18.84
CA GLY A 295 -18.35 59.43 19.64
C GLY A 295 -19.24 59.12 20.85
N GLY A 296 -18.82 59.23 22.12
CA GLY A 296 -17.50 59.61 22.68
C GLY A 296 -17.39 59.25 24.18
N GLU A 297 -16.48 59.92 24.90
CA GLU A 297 -16.20 59.85 26.36
C GLU A 297 -15.43 58.62 26.92
N GLY A 298 -14.41 58.89 27.74
CA GLY A 298 -13.62 57.94 28.56
C GLY A 298 -13.75 58.27 30.06
N PRO A 299 -12.78 58.00 30.97
CA PRO A 299 -11.41 57.43 30.84
C PRO A 299 -11.31 56.01 31.51
N SER A 300 -10.19 55.42 31.98
CA SER A 300 -8.78 55.85 32.19
C SER A 300 -7.71 54.73 32.13
N ASP A 301 -6.47 55.21 32.10
CA ASP A 301 -5.12 54.68 32.42
C ASP A 301 -4.99 53.83 33.74
N PRO A 302 -3.85 53.12 34.04
CA PRO A 302 -2.51 53.31 33.45
C PRO A 302 -1.53 52.13 33.19
N LEU A 303 -0.63 52.39 32.21
CA LEU A 303 0.84 52.19 32.23
C LEU A 303 1.51 50.84 32.62
N LEU A 304 2.25 50.20 31.69
CA LEU A 304 3.74 50.24 31.58
C LEU A 304 4.35 49.14 30.67
N THR A 305 5.10 49.56 29.66
CA THR A 305 6.21 48.78 29.04
C THR A 305 7.54 49.21 29.65
N PRO A 306 8.58 48.35 29.61
CA PRO A 306 9.75 48.74 28.80
C PRO A 306 10.40 47.61 27.99
N GLN A 307 11.28 48.01 27.05
CA GLN A 307 12.06 47.16 26.15
C GLN A 307 13.48 46.83 26.69
N VAL A 308 14.29 46.17 25.83
CA VAL A 308 15.78 46.01 25.85
C VAL A 308 16.31 45.08 26.98
N SER A 309 17.34 44.23 26.83
CA SER A 309 18.46 44.14 25.88
C SER A 309 19.00 42.70 25.71
N ARG A 310 19.84 42.47 24.69
CA ARG A 310 20.75 41.30 24.61
C ARG A 310 21.81 41.32 25.72
N PRO A 311 22.41 40.16 26.03
CA PRO A 311 23.86 40.09 26.23
C PRO A 311 24.55 39.08 25.29
N SER A 312 25.82 39.34 25.02
CA SER A 312 26.78 38.43 24.37
C SER A 312 27.59 37.66 25.43
N GLY A 313 27.97 36.42 25.14
CA GLY A 313 28.88 35.62 25.97
C GLY A 313 29.59 34.56 25.13
N GLU A 314 30.91 34.47 25.28
CA GLU A 314 31.79 33.61 24.48
C GLU A 314 31.84 32.17 25.01
N GLY A 315 32.10 31.20 24.13
CA GLY A 315 32.33 29.80 24.49
C GLY A 315 32.93 29.01 23.32
N GLN A 316 34.19 28.58 23.46
CA GLN A 316 34.90 27.79 22.45
C GLN A 316 34.44 26.32 22.45
N PRO A 317 34.35 25.65 21.30
CA PRO A 317 34.31 24.18 21.22
C PRO A 317 35.73 23.58 21.22
N LEU A 318 35.93 22.55 22.03
CA LEU A 318 37.17 21.76 22.10
C LEU A 318 37.30 20.80 20.92
N SER A 319 38.51 20.66 20.38
CA SER A 319 38.85 19.76 19.26
C SER A 319 39.29 18.37 19.74
N ALA A 320 38.86 17.33 19.03
CA ALA A 320 39.30 15.95 19.23
C ALA A 320 40.50 15.60 18.32
N PRO A 321 41.43 14.72 18.74
CA PRO A 321 42.70 14.50 18.02
C PRO A 321 42.59 13.55 16.83
N GLN A 322 43.33 13.86 15.76
CA GLN A 322 43.48 13.03 14.57
C GLN A 322 44.46 11.86 14.82
N GLN A 323 44.18 10.70 14.22
CA GLN A 323 45.17 9.63 14.01
C GLN A 323 45.69 9.67 12.57
N THR A 324 47.00 9.55 12.39
CA THR A 324 47.70 9.61 11.10
C THR A 324 48.02 8.21 10.56
N ALA A 325 47.82 8.00 9.26
CA ALA A 325 48.35 6.84 8.52
C ALA A 325 49.62 7.23 7.73
N PRO A 326 50.58 6.31 7.51
CA PRO A 326 51.86 6.59 6.85
C PRO A 326 51.77 6.67 5.30
N PRO A 327 52.76 7.26 4.60
CA PRO A 327 52.62 7.69 3.20
C PRO A 327 53.38 6.85 2.14
N GLN A 328 53.21 7.27 0.86
CA GLN A 328 54.00 6.98 -0.37
C GLN A 328 53.52 5.81 -1.27
N PRO A 329 53.81 5.81 -2.60
CA PRO A 329 54.41 6.88 -3.43
C PRO A 329 53.58 7.28 -4.68
N ASN A 330 53.98 8.39 -5.30
CA ASN A 330 53.54 8.84 -6.63
C ASN A 330 54.64 8.56 -7.68
N PRO A 331 54.32 7.98 -8.84
CA PRO A 331 55.15 8.10 -10.04
C PRO A 331 54.35 8.72 -11.20
N ALA A 332 54.54 10.02 -11.43
CA ALA A 332 54.37 10.58 -12.77
C ALA A 332 55.64 10.30 -13.59
N GLU A 333 55.49 9.80 -14.81
CA GLU A 333 56.23 10.20 -16.03
C GLU A 333 56.17 9.11 -17.12
N TRP A 334 55.26 9.28 -18.09
CA TRP A 334 55.60 9.10 -19.50
C TRP A 334 54.73 10.00 -20.37
N ARG A 335 55.36 10.49 -21.45
CA ARG A 335 55.00 11.60 -22.34
C ARG A 335 55.44 11.06 -23.73
N VAL A 336 54.71 11.09 -24.86
CA VAL A 336 54.13 12.21 -25.63
C VAL A 336 53.34 11.61 -26.85
N ASP A 337 52.29 12.31 -27.32
CA ASP A 337 51.59 12.29 -28.64
C ASP A 337 51.13 10.98 -29.35
N ASN A 338 49.82 10.92 -29.68
CA ASN A 338 49.32 11.35 -31.01
C ASN A 338 47.78 11.39 -31.14
N TYR A 339 47.27 12.23 -32.04
CA TYR A 339 45.85 12.53 -32.24
C TYR A 339 45.03 11.40 -32.90
N ARG A 340 43.85 11.07 -32.33
CA ARG A 340 42.59 10.96 -33.11
C ARG A 340 41.35 11.05 -32.21
N THR A 341 40.40 11.92 -32.57
CA THR A 341 39.19 12.22 -31.80
C THR A 341 38.11 11.14 -31.98
N SER A 342 37.47 10.69 -30.89
CA SER A 342 36.15 10.02 -30.90
C SER A 342 35.20 10.70 -29.90
N LEU A 343 33.90 10.49 -30.08
CA LEU A 343 32.82 11.33 -29.52
C LEU A 343 32.39 10.97 -28.09
N ASP A 344 33.33 10.51 -27.25
CA ASP A 344 33.01 9.87 -25.96
C ASP A 344 33.24 10.79 -24.74
N GLU A 345 34.02 11.87 -24.88
CA GLU A 345 34.43 12.73 -23.75
C GLU A 345 33.34 13.72 -23.25
N VAL A 346 32.25 13.92 -24.00
CA VAL A 346 31.13 14.78 -23.57
C VAL A 346 30.21 14.08 -22.55
N GLU A 347 30.29 12.75 -22.46
CA GLU A 347 29.40 11.94 -21.63
C GLU A 347 29.98 11.68 -20.23
N ALA A 348 31.32 11.69 -20.08
CA ALA A 348 32.01 11.40 -18.81
C ALA A 348 31.82 12.49 -17.73
N ASP A 349 31.69 13.76 -18.11
CA ASP A 349 31.54 14.88 -17.17
C ASP A 349 30.13 15.01 -16.57
N ARG A 350 29.14 14.27 -17.08
CA ARG A 350 27.78 14.23 -16.49
C ARG A 350 27.65 13.25 -15.32
N VAL A 351 28.56 12.28 -15.18
CA VAL A 351 28.40 11.13 -14.26
C VAL A 351 28.87 11.43 -12.82
N LYS A 352 29.38 12.63 -12.52
CA LYS A 352 29.95 12.96 -11.19
C LYS A 352 29.11 13.85 -10.26
N ASN A 353 27.88 14.21 -10.66
CA ASN A 353 27.01 15.10 -9.88
C ASN A 353 25.61 14.53 -9.57
N GLU A 354 25.49 13.23 -9.34
CA GLU A 354 24.31 12.67 -8.64
C GLU A 354 24.77 11.87 -7.42
N ALA A 355 24.43 12.38 -6.24
CA ALA A 355 24.63 11.66 -4.98
C ALA A 355 23.68 10.46 -4.97
N GLY A 356 24.24 9.25 -5.06
CA GLY A 356 23.47 8.03 -5.24
C GLY A 356 22.43 7.80 -4.14
N ILE A 357 21.17 8.04 -4.48
CA ILE A 357 20.06 7.25 -3.94
C ILE A 357 20.29 5.85 -4.52
N PRO A 358 20.50 4.80 -3.72
CA PRO A 358 20.62 3.45 -4.26
C PRO A 358 19.35 3.11 -5.03
N GLU A 359 19.48 2.52 -6.21
CA GLU A 359 18.32 2.00 -6.93
C GLU A 359 17.56 1.04 -5.98
N PRO A 360 16.25 1.24 -5.75
CA PRO A 360 15.50 0.39 -4.86
C PRO A 360 15.61 -1.08 -5.32
N PRO A 361 15.80 -2.02 -4.39
CA PRO A 361 16.09 -3.41 -4.73
C PRO A 361 14.96 -4.00 -5.57
N VAL A 362 15.34 -4.74 -6.62
CA VAL A 362 14.39 -5.47 -7.47
C VAL A 362 13.52 -6.38 -6.59
N PRO A 363 12.19 -6.37 -6.75
CA PRO A 363 11.30 -7.27 -6.01
C PRO A 363 11.72 -8.74 -6.08
N GLN A 364 11.93 -9.36 -4.92
CA GLN A 364 12.22 -10.80 -4.82
C GLN A 364 10.93 -11.63 -4.92
N GLN A 365 9.84 -11.09 -4.37
CA GLN A 365 8.48 -11.57 -4.59
C GLN A 365 8.00 -11.18 -6.00
N PRO A 366 7.03 -11.93 -6.58
CA PRO A 366 6.51 -11.63 -7.89
C PRO A 366 5.77 -10.29 -7.91
N LEU A 367 6.08 -9.47 -8.91
CA LEU A 367 5.45 -8.18 -9.17
C LEU A 367 4.14 -8.37 -9.95
N ALA A 368 3.03 -7.70 -9.63
CA ALA A 368 1.83 -7.81 -10.47
C ALA A 368 2.10 -7.37 -11.93
N GLU A 369 1.54 -8.06 -12.92
CA GLU A 369 1.88 -7.92 -14.34
C GLU A 369 1.79 -6.48 -14.88
N ASN A 370 0.88 -5.71 -14.31
CA ASN A 370 0.57 -4.35 -14.74
C ASN A 370 1.72 -3.36 -14.47
N PHE A 371 2.63 -3.71 -13.56
CA PHE A 371 3.84 -2.95 -13.25
C PHE A 371 5.03 -3.28 -14.15
N LEU A 372 4.94 -4.34 -14.97
CA LEU A 372 6.00 -4.66 -15.92
C LEU A 372 6.25 -3.48 -16.88
N ASP A 373 7.48 -3.37 -17.40
CA ASP A 373 7.89 -2.25 -18.25
C ASP A 373 7.03 -2.16 -19.52
N GLN A 374 6.64 -3.32 -20.07
CA GLN A 374 5.72 -3.41 -21.22
C GLN A 374 4.23 -3.22 -20.86
N GLY A 375 3.89 -3.01 -19.58
CA GLY A 375 2.53 -2.70 -19.12
C GLY A 375 1.56 -3.88 -18.97
N GLY A 376 2.06 -5.12 -19.01
CA GLY A 376 1.25 -6.35 -18.85
C GLY A 376 1.99 -7.61 -19.29
N ARG A 377 1.38 -8.79 -19.15
CA ARG A 377 1.97 -10.04 -19.65
C ARG A 377 1.95 -10.12 -21.19
N ALA A 378 2.91 -10.85 -21.74
CA ALA A 378 2.90 -11.29 -23.13
C ALA A 378 3.20 -12.79 -23.18
N TYR A 379 2.71 -13.48 -24.20
CA TYR A 379 2.88 -14.92 -24.36
C TYR A 379 3.84 -15.23 -25.49
N ASP A 380 4.75 -16.18 -25.25
CA ASP A 380 5.50 -16.84 -26.30
C ASP A 380 4.80 -18.17 -26.70
N PHE A 381 3.97 -18.76 -25.82
CA PHE A 381 3.03 -19.85 -26.13
C PHE A 381 1.78 -19.82 -25.25
N LEU A 382 0.60 -19.79 -25.88
CA LEU A 382 -0.72 -19.77 -25.24
C LEU A 382 -1.45 -21.12 -25.46
N ALA A 383 -1.45 -21.98 -24.45
CA ALA A 383 -2.22 -23.22 -24.47
C ALA A 383 -3.73 -22.96 -24.24
N GLN A 384 -4.59 -23.74 -24.89
CA GLN A 384 -6.04 -23.72 -24.70
C GLN A 384 -6.48 -24.95 -23.90
N PRO A 385 -7.45 -24.84 -22.97
CA PRO A 385 -7.95 -25.98 -22.21
C PRO A 385 -8.83 -26.88 -23.07
N GLU A 386 -8.70 -28.19 -22.87
CA GLU A 386 -9.58 -29.18 -23.49
C GLU A 386 -10.91 -29.23 -22.73
N TYR A 387 -12.04 -29.13 -23.41
CA TYR A 387 -13.35 -29.19 -22.76
C TYR A 387 -13.58 -30.58 -22.13
N PRO A 388 -13.89 -30.70 -20.82
CA PRO A 388 -14.11 -32.01 -20.21
C PRO A 388 -15.31 -32.72 -20.83
N ALA A 389 -15.09 -33.90 -21.40
CA ALA A 389 -16.12 -34.63 -22.16
C ALA A 389 -17.40 -34.89 -21.34
N GLU A 390 -17.27 -35.14 -20.04
CA GLU A 390 -18.41 -35.34 -19.14
C GLU A 390 -19.24 -34.06 -18.94
N TYR A 391 -18.60 -32.91 -18.81
CA TYR A 391 -19.30 -31.63 -18.65
C TYR A 391 -19.89 -31.16 -19.99
N LEU A 392 -19.20 -31.40 -21.10
CA LEU A 392 -19.72 -31.21 -22.45
C LEU A 392 -21.00 -32.04 -22.69
N ALA A 393 -20.98 -33.32 -22.35
CA ALA A 393 -22.15 -34.20 -22.46
C ALA A 393 -23.31 -33.82 -21.53
N GLN A 394 -23.02 -33.12 -20.43
CA GLN A 394 -24.01 -32.58 -19.48
C GLN A 394 -24.49 -31.16 -19.85
N GLY A 395 -23.93 -30.53 -20.89
CA GLY A 395 -24.24 -29.14 -21.25
C GLY A 395 -23.84 -28.12 -20.17
N LYS A 396 -22.82 -28.42 -19.36
CA LYS A 396 -22.32 -27.53 -18.32
C LYS A 396 -21.30 -26.56 -18.89
N GLU A 397 -21.50 -25.27 -18.67
CA GLU A 397 -20.52 -24.20 -18.85
C GLU A 397 -19.91 -23.78 -17.51
N GLY A 398 -18.82 -23.01 -17.54
CA GLY A 398 -18.22 -22.44 -16.34
C GLY A 398 -16.91 -21.71 -16.60
N LYS A 399 -16.24 -21.28 -15.54
CA LYS A 399 -14.91 -20.67 -15.56
C LYS A 399 -14.02 -21.20 -14.44
N VAL A 400 -12.71 -21.01 -14.61
CA VAL A 400 -11.69 -21.22 -13.57
C VAL A 400 -10.75 -20.03 -13.57
N THR A 401 -10.46 -19.48 -12.40
CA THR A 401 -9.51 -18.38 -12.22
C THR A 401 -8.35 -18.84 -11.33
N PHE A 402 -7.12 -18.68 -11.83
CA PHE A 402 -5.89 -18.90 -11.08
C PHE A 402 -5.16 -17.58 -10.82
N LEU A 403 -4.57 -17.43 -9.64
CA LEU A 403 -3.43 -16.53 -9.45
C LEU A 403 -2.20 -17.29 -9.96
N VAL A 404 -1.54 -16.78 -10.99
CA VAL A 404 -0.37 -17.39 -11.64
C VAL A 404 0.87 -16.61 -11.26
N VAL A 405 1.99 -17.30 -11.02
CA VAL A 405 3.32 -16.71 -10.84
C VAL A 405 4.25 -17.21 -11.94
N VAL A 406 4.85 -16.28 -12.67
CA VAL A 406 5.82 -16.53 -13.74
C VAL A 406 7.23 -16.23 -13.25
N ALA A 407 8.18 -17.09 -13.61
CA ALA A 407 9.61 -16.94 -13.32
C ALA A 407 10.29 -15.93 -14.25
N ARG A 408 11.52 -15.53 -13.89
CA ARG A 408 12.36 -14.61 -14.69
C ARG A 408 12.68 -15.11 -16.10
N ASP A 409 12.46 -16.40 -16.38
CA ASP A 409 12.66 -17.04 -17.69
C ASP A 409 11.35 -17.21 -18.49
N GLY A 410 10.21 -16.73 -17.97
CA GLY A 410 8.91 -16.85 -18.64
C GLY A 410 8.16 -18.17 -18.40
N THR A 411 8.69 -19.07 -17.57
CA THR A 411 7.98 -20.31 -17.18
C THR A 411 6.98 -20.06 -16.04
N VAL A 412 5.91 -20.87 -15.96
CA VAL A 412 5.01 -20.87 -14.80
C VAL A 412 5.73 -21.49 -13.61
N ALA A 413 6.03 -20.67 -12.60
CA ALA A 413 6.76 -21.05 -11.39
C ALA A 413 5.83 -21.61 -10.31
N ALA A 414 4.64 -21.03 -10.16
CA ALA A 414 3.60 -21.45 -9.22
C ALA A 414 2.23 -20.95 -9.69
N TYR A 415 1.16 -21.49 -9.13
CA TYR A 415 -0.19 -20.96 -9.26
C TYR A 415 -1.06 -21.43 -8.09
N GLN A 416 -2.16 -20.73 -7.85
CA GLN A 416 -3.18 -21.04 -6.85
C GLN A 416 -4.56 -20.93 -7.50
N GLU A 417 -5.44 -21.91 -7.28
CA GLU A 417 -6.85 -21.81 -7.68
C GLU A 417 -7.56 -20.80 -6.77
N ILE A 418 -8.27 -19.83 -7.38
CA ILE A 418 -8.96 -18.75 -6.69
C ILE A 418 -10.48 -18.93 -6.75
N GLU A 419 -10.98 -19.39 -7.89
CA GLU A 419 -12.40 -19.63 -8.15
C GLU A 419 -12.53 -20.72 -9.23
N SER A 420 -13.46 -21.66 -9.07
CA SER A 420 -13.74 -22.72 -10.05
C SER A 420 -15.20 -23.13 -10.00
N ASP A 421 -15.85 -23.20 -11.17
CA ASP A 421 -17.22 -23.69 -11.31
C ASP A 421 -17.32 -25.22 -11.37
N GLY A 422 -16.20 -25.95 -11.31
CA GLY A 422 -16.21 -27.41 -11.13
C GLY A 422 -14.85 -28.10 -11.30
N PRO A 423 -14.61 -29.23 -10.61
CA PRO A 423 -13.31 -29.89 -10.56
C PRO A 423 -12.77 -30.32 -11.93
N LEU A 424 -13.61 -30.74 -12.88
CA LEU A 424 -13.14 -31.13 -14.21
C LEU A 424 -12.72 -29.91 -15.05
N PHE A 425 -13.33 -28.73 -14.83
CA PHE A 425 -12.85 -27.50 -15.45
C PHE A 425 -11.50 -27.10 -14.85
N ALA A 426 -11.32 -27.22 -13.53
CA ALA A 426 -10.05 -26.94 -12.86
C ALA A 426 -8.91 -27.81 -13.40
N GLU A 427 -9.12 -29.13 -13.51
CA GLU A 427 -8.14 -30.06 -14.06
C GLU A 427 -7.74 -29.70 -15.51
N ALA A 428 -8.73 -29.43 -16.37
CA ALA A 428 -8.49 -29.04 -17.76
C ALA A 428 -7.74 -27.71 -17.89
N ALA A 429 -8.10 -26.72 -17.06
CA ALA A 429 -7.47 -25.41 -17.03
C ALA A 429 -6.04 -25.48 -16.46
N GLU A 430 -5.79 -26.27 -15.41
CA GLU A 430 -4.46 -26.55 -14.87
C GLU A 430 -3.55 -27.20 -15.94
N LYS A 431 -4.07 -28.22 -16.64
CA LYS A 431 -3.36 -28.92 -17.71
C LYS A 431 -2.94 -27.97 -18.84
N ALA A 432 -3.77 -27.00 -19.20
CA ALA A 432 -3.39 -25.94 -20.14
C ALA A 432 -2.35 -25.00 -19.52
N LEU A 433 -2.59 -24.48 -18.31
CA LEU A 433 -1.73 -23.52 -17.63
C LEU A 433 -0.27 -23.97 -17.53
N ARG A 434 -0.04 -25.24 -17.15
CA ARG A 434 1.31 -25.84 -17.05
C ARG A 434 2.09 -25.84 -18.37
N GLN A 435 1.40 -25.83 -19.51
CA GLN A 435 2.01 -25.83 -20.84
C GLN A 435 2.34 -24.42 -21.35
N MET A 436 1.72 -23.37 -20.80
CA MET A 436 1.90 -21.99 -21.25
C MET A 436 3.34 -21.49 -21.09
N ARG A 437 3.77 -20.59 -21.98
CA ARG A 437 5.04 -19.85 -21.85
C ARG A 437 4.81 -18.37 -22.07
N TYR A 438 5.36 -17.59 -21.16
CA TYR A 438 5.27 -16.15 -21.14
C TYR A 438 6.57 -15.56 -21.64
N ARG A 439 6.51 -14.38 -22.25
CA ARG A 439 7.72 -13.59 -22.42
C ARG A 439 8.23 -13.17 -21.04
N PRO A 440 9.54 -13.25 -20.75
CA PRO A 440 10.11 -12.73 -19.52
C PRO A 440 9.63 -11.30 -19.22
N GLY A 441 9.03 -11.10 -18.05
CA GLY A 441 8.62 -9.79 -17.59
C GLY A 441 9.83 -9.01 -17.08
N THR A 442 9.93 -7.73 -17.45
CA THR A 442 10.96 -6.83 -16.90
C THR A 442 10.35 -5.74 -16.04
N TYR A 443 11.11 -5.29 -15.04
CA TYR A 443 10.85 -4.06 -14.30
C TYR A 443 12.15 -3.27 -14.24
N ARG A 444 12.12 -2.02 -14.70
CA ARG A 444 13.30 -1.16 -14.87
C ARG A 444 14.40 -1.83 -15.71
N GLY A 445 14.00 -2.58 -16.74
CA GLY A 445 14.90 -3.32 -17.64
C GLY A 445 15.50 -4.60 -17.07
N GLN A 446 15.24 -4.94 -15.80
CA GLN A 446 15.71 -6.18 -15.18
C GLN A 446 14.62 -7.25 -15.18
N ALA A 447 14.98 -8.51 -15.46
CA ALA A 447 14.01 -9.62 -15.47
C ALA A 447 13.49 -9.92 -14.05
N VAL A 448 12.16 -9.90 -13.89
CA VAL A 448 11.48 -10.12 -12.61
C VAL A 448 10.59 -11.35 -12.65
N ARG A 449 10.31 -11.92 -11.47
CA ARG A 449 9.13 -12.77 -11.30
C ARG A 449 7.90 -11.87 -11.36
N PHE A 450 6.80 -12.36 -11.91
CA PHE A 450 5.56 -11.58 -11.95
C PHE A 450 4.33 -12.43 -11.73
N SER A 451 3.24 -11.81 -11.29
CA SER A 451 1.97 -12.48 -10.97
C SER A 451 0.77 -11.81 -11.64
N PHE A 452 -0.29 -12.58 -11.88
CA PHE A 452 -1.54 -12.10 -12.48
C PHE A 452 -2.67 -13.12 -12.30
N TYR A 453 -3.89 -12.68 -12.58
CA TYR A 453 -5.06 -13.55 -12.61
C TYR A 453 -5.32 -14.04 -14.05
N GLU A 454 -5.20 -15.36 -14.26
CA GLU A 454 -5.57 -16.01 -15.51
C GLU A 454 -6.97 -16.63 -15.37
N THR A 455 -7.86 -16.40 -16.33
CA THR A 455 -9.23 -16.94 -16.28
C THR A 455 -9.55 -17.71 -17.55
N PHE A 456 -9.83 -19.00 -17.39
CA PHE A 456 -10.23 -19.91 -18.44
C PHE A 456 -11.76 -19.99 -18.45
N GLU A 457 -12.40 -19.62 -19.57
CA GLU A 457 -13.85 -19.74 -19.77
C GLU A 457 -14.18 -20.98 -20.62
N PHE A 458 -15.06 -21.84 -20.12
CA PHE A 458 -15.58 -23.01 -20.81
C PHE A 458 -17.01 -22.74 -21.27
N LYS A 459 -17.16 -22.32 -22.53
CA LYS A 459 -18.44 -22.04 -23.18
C LYS A 459 -18.75 -23.06 -24.27
N LEU A 460 -20.01 -23.45 -24.37
CA LEU A 460 -20.50 -24.29 -25.47
C LEU A 460 -20.48 -23.45 -26.76
N GLN A 461 -20.14 -24.10 -27.89
CA GLN A 461 -20.08 -23.47 -29.22
C GLN A 461 -21.39 -23.64 -29.98
#